data_AF-A0A358CXK8-F1
#
_entry.id   AF-A0A358CXK8-F1
#
_cell.length_a   1.000
_cell.length_b   1.000
_cell.length_c   1.000
_cell.angle_alpha   90.00
_cell.angle_beta   90.00
_cell.angle_gamma   90.00
#
_symmetry.space_group_name_H-M   'P 1'
#
loop_
_entity.id
_entity.type
_entity.pdbx_description
1 polymer ?
#
loop_
_entity_poly.entity_id
_entity_poly.type
_entity_poly.pdbx_seq_one_letter_code
_entity_poly.pdbx_strand_id
1 'polypeptide(L)'
;MAQPVTGTIRSIRLGFVLVMSLIVSDTHSLAWSRPAFLSRTIDATFQQIPLARLISQLNTISDGVIVLDRQIDPTQYVTLACQGEDLMAVLFTLADETGTELAILESSVWIVPIGKAGSLETADDERKAALQKLPAHTRQPLSAKQALQWQAGQNPTVLIEKLLARIKADSLAITPDDLSTVIPHDHLPAGSIPPLSLPEQLDLVVMQYNHHLLWKQNHQESSAVLVQFVPLPSPTEPKKHTTRQKQPRANSSRPAESDRDRYTLRVAAPFDELLRAVSQRLKLEPSIDIQSLKARGINPQEIIRLEIKDASRDELLDAIVKPLGLTWSNEKGRLFIPASD
;
A
#
# COMPACT_ATOMS: atom_id res chain seq x y z
N MET A 1 19.04 5.50 -88.49
CA MET A 1 19.97 5.98 -87.43
C MET A 1 19.60 5.26 -86.15
N ALA A 2 20.62 4.82 -85.42
CA ALA A 2 20.59 3.75 -84.42
C ALA A 2 19.62 3.98 -83.25
N GLN A 3 18.86 2.95 -82.89
CA GLN A 3 18.31 2.77 -81.54
C GLN A 3 18.79 1.40 -81.03
N PRO A 4 19.41 1.33 -79.84
CA PRO A 4 19.99 0.11 -79.32
C PRO A 4 18.97 -0.79 -78.63
N VAL A 5 19.34 -2.06 -78.66
CA VAL A 5 18.72 -3.25 -78.09
C VAL A 5 18.99 -3.35 -76.58
N THR A 6 18.25 -4.25 -75.92
CA THR A 6 18.56 -4.93 -74.64
C THR A 6 18.14 -4.20 -73.36
N GLY A 7 17.55 -4.83 -72.35
CA GLY A 7 17.41 -6.25 -72.08
C GLY A 7 16.33 -6.56 -71.04
N THR A 8 15.76 -7.75 -71.22
CA THR A 8 14.83 -8.44 -70.33
C THR A 8 15.56 -8.86 -69.05
N ILE A 9 15.07 -8.46 -67.87
CA ILE A 9 15.43 -9.11 -66.60
C ILE A 9 14.14 -9.59 -65.93
N ARG A 10 14.13 -10.91 -65.69
CA ARG A 10 13.08 -11.69 -65.02
C ARG A 10 12.77 -11.13 -63.65
N SER A 11 11.49 -10.84 -63.40
CA SER A 11 10.93 -10.59 -62.08
C SER A 11 10.85 -11.90 -61.28
N ILE A 12 11.71 -12.02 -60.26
CA ILE A 12 11.55 -13.04 -59.21
C ILE A 12 10.55 -12.49 -58.19
N ARG A 13 9.42 -13.18 -58.05
CA ARG A 13 8.43 -12.96 -57.01
C ARG A 13 9.06 -13.24 -55.65
N LEU A 14 9.22 -12.21 -54.82
CA LEU A 14 9.39 -12.37 -53.38
C LEU A 14 8.08 -11.93 -52.72
N GLY A 15 7.20 -12.89 -52.46
CA GLY A 15 5.98 -12.66 -51.68
C GLY A 15 6.35 -12.40 -50.23
N PHE A 16 6.42 -11.12 -49.85
CA PHE A 16 6.44 -10.72 -48.45
C PHE A 16 5.04 -10.92 -47.89
N VAL A 17 4.84 -12.01 -47.14
CA VAL A 17 3.68 -12.18 -46.28
C VAL A 17 3.86 -11.24 -45.10
N LEU A 18 3.28 -10.05 -45.21
CA LEU A 18 3.19 -9.07 -44.14
C LEU A 18 2.11 -9.55 -43.15
N VAL A 19 2.52 -10.34 -42.15
CA VAL A 19 1.67 -10.58 -40.97
C VAL A 19 1.67 -9.28 -40.16
N MET A 20 0.69 -8.43 -40.44
CA MET A 20 0.29 -7.32 -39.57
C MET A 20 -0.35 -7.92 -38.32
N SER A 21 0.48 -8.30 -37.34
CA SER A 21 0.02 -8.43 -35.96
C SER A 21 -0.31 -7.03 -35.46
N LEU A 22 -1.60 -6.71 -35.48
CA LEU A 22 -2.14 -5.51 -34.83
C LEU A 22 -1.98 -5.72 -33.31
N ILE A 23 -0.83 -5.29 -32.78
CA ILE A 23 -0.66 -5.12 -31.35
C ILE A 23 -1.48 -3.89 -31.01
N VAL A 24 -2.67 -4.10 -30.45
CA VAL A 24 -3.40 -3.05 -29.74
C VAL A 24 -2.57 -2.75 -28.50
N SER A 25 -1.62 -1.83 -28.64
CA SER A 25 -0.95 -1.23 -27.52
C SER A 25 -1.94 -0.28 -26.86
N ASP A 26 -2.68 -0.76 -25.87
CA ASP A 26 -3.35 0.10 -24.90
C ASP A 26 -2.27 0.83 -24.09
N THR A 27 -1.74 1.91 -24.66
CA THR A 27 -0.91 2.88 -23.95
C THR A 27 -1.82 3.90 -23.29
N HIS A 28 -2.48 3.50 -22.22
CA HIS A 28 -2.93 4.42 -21.18
C HIS A 28 -2.01 4.29 -19.96
N SER A 29 -0.70 4.41 -20.19
CA SER A 29 0.25 4.73 -19.12
C SER A 29 0.26 6.25 -18.92
N LEU A 30 -0.84 6.80 -18.41
CA LEU A 30 -0.78 8.07 -17.71
C LEU A 30 0.06 7.81 -16.48
N ALA A 31 1.27 8.37 -16.44
CA ALA A 31 2.11 8.36 -15.24
C ALA A 31 1.36 9.10 -14.13
N TRP A 32 0.55 8.35 -13.37
CA TRP A 32 -0.25 8.87 -12.28
C TRP A 32 0.67 9.47 -11.22
N SER A 33 0.37 10.69 -10.80
CA SER A 33 1.02 11.30 -9.65
C SER A 33 0.46 10.63 -8.39
N ARG A 34 1.19 9.65 -7.84
CA ARG A 34 0.77 8.97 -6.61
C ARG A 34 0.76 9.95 -5.44
N PRO A 35 -0.10 9.76 -4.42
CA PRO A 35 -0.02 10.55 -3.21
C PRO A 35 1.39 10.53 -2.61
N ALA A 36 1.99 11.71 -2.40
CA ALA A 36 3.38 11.83 -1.97
C ALA A 36 3.67 11.15 -0.62
N PHE A 37 2.66 11.04 0.25
CA PHE A 37 2.79 10.39 1.55
C PHE A 37 3.11 8.88 1.43
N LEU A 38 2.85 8.24 0.28
CA LEU A 38 3.14 6.83 0.06
C LEU A 38 4.63 6.51 -0.05
N SER A 39 5.46 7.51 -0.34
CA SER A 39 6.92 7.36 -0.36
C SER A 39 7.56 7.60 1.02
N ARG A 40 6.77 7.88 2.07
CA ARG A 40 7.27 8.03 3.43
C ARG A 40 7.77 6.69 3.94
N THR A 41 8.99 6.66 4.46
CA THR A 41 9.57 5.46 5.06
C THR A 41 8.95 5.19 6.43
N ILE A 42 8.60 3.93 6.69
CA ILE A 42 8.04 3.49 7.96
C ILE A 42 9.07 2.59 8.66
N ASP A 43 9.52 3.01 9.83
CA ASP A 43 10.38 2.22 10.72
C ASP A 43 9.65 2.09 12.06
N ALA A 44 8.88 1.01 12.18
CA ALA A 44 8.02 0.75 13.32
C ALA A 44 7.65 -0.73 13.36
N THR A 45 7.44 -1.25 14.57
CA THR A 45 6.88 -2.59 14.77
C THR A 45 5.56 -2.48 15.52
N PHE A 46 4.52 -3.09 14.96
CA PHE A 46 3.20 -3.19 15.52
C PHE A 46 2.92 -4.66 15.84
N GLN A 47 2.55 -4.96 17.08
CA GLN A 47 2.33 -6.34 17.53
C GLN A 47 0.89 -6.48 18.01
N GLN A 48 0.16 -7.44 17.43
CA GLN A 48 -1.21 -7.78 17.84
C GLN A 48 -2.05 -6.52 18.08
N ILE A 49 -2.08 -5.64 17.08
CA ILE A 49 -2.85 -4.39 17.12
C ILE A 49 -4.13 -4.53 16.30
N PRO A 50 -5.28 -3.98 16.74
CA PRO A 50 -6.47 -3.93 15.90
C PRO A 50 -6.21 -3.15 14.62
N LEU A 51 -6.69 -3.65 13.47
CA LEU A 51 -6.43 -3.08 12.16
C LEU A 51 -6.78 -1.59 12.09
N ALA A 52 -7.95 -1.17 12.58
CA ALA A 52 -8.34 0.25 12.57
C ALA A 52 -7.35 1.13 13.35
N ARG A 53 -6.77 0.63 14.44
CA ARG A 53 -5.76 1.36 15.22
C ARG A 53 -4.44 1.44 14.46
N LEU A 54 -4.02 0.37 13.78
CA LEU A 54 -2.85 0.40 12.89
C LEU A 54 -3.03 1.46 11.80
N ILE A 55 -4.17 1.47 11.11
CA ILE A 55 -4.45 2.45 10.04
C ILE A 55 -4.42 3.88 10.59
N SER A 56 -5.00 4.13 11.77
CA SER A 56 -4.91 5.44 12.42
C SER A 56 -3.46 5.87 12.72
N GLN A 57 -2.60 4.93 13.14
CA GLN A 57 -1.19 5.21 13.38
C GLN A 57 -0.43 5.47 12.08
N LEU A 58 -0.67 4.68 11.03
CA LEU A 58 -0.04 4.88 9.72
C LEU A 58 -0.46 6.22 9.10
N ASN A 59 -1.73 6.63 9.24
CA ASN A 59 -2.19 7.96 8.85
C ASN A 59 -1.41 9.07 9.55
N THR A 60 -1.21 8.94 10.85
CA THR A 60 -0.48 9.92 11.66
C THR A 60 1.00 9.97 11.29
N ILE A 61 1.65 8.81 11.13
CA ILE A 61 3.09 8.71 10.81
C ILE A 61 3.39 9.27 9.42
N SER A 62 2.50 9.01 8.46
CA SER A 62 2.70 9.40 7.07
C SER A 62 2.15 10.79 6.71
N ASP A 63 1.37 11.40 7.61
CA ASP A 63 0.55 12.58 7.30
C ASP A 63 -0.32 12.34 6.04
N GLY A 64 -0.89 11.14 5.97
CA GLY A 64 -1.57 10.59 4.79
C GLY A 64 -3.07 10.38 4.98
N VAL A 65 -3.72 9.93 3.90
CA VAL A 65 -5.14 9.55 3.89
C VAL A 65 -5.26 8.10 3.50
N ILE A 66 -5.26 7.23 4.50
CA ILE A 66 -5.41 5.79 4.40
C ILE A 66 -6.80 5.46 4.96
N VAL A 67 -7.64 4.89 4.12
CA VAL A 67 -9.04 4.62 4.42
C VAL A 67 -9.24 3.11 4.49
N LEU A 68 -9.88 2.64 5.54
CA LEU A 68 -10.31 1.26 5.67
C LEU A 68 -11.77 1.15 5.21
N ASP A 69 -12.04 0.35 4.18
CA ASP A 69 -13.42 0.10 3.75
C ASP A 69 -14.24 -0.52 4.88
N ARG A 70 -15.46 -0.02 5.09
CA ARG A 70 -16.35 -0.47 6.17
C ARG A 70 -16.71 -1.96 6.14
N GLN A 71 -16.53 -2.64 5.01
CA GLN A 71 -16.78 -4.08 4.88
C GLN A 71 -15.64 -4.94 5.43
N ILE A 72 -14.48 -4.34 5.72
CA ILE A 72 -13.35 -5.04 6.32
C ILE A 72 -13.49 -4.98 7.84
N ASP A 73 -13.31 -6.11 8.51
CA ASP A 73 -13.33 -6.16 9.97
C ASP A 73 -12.23 -5.26 10.56
N PRO A 74 -12.59 -4.15 11.26
CA PRO A 74 -11.61 -3.22 11.82
C PRO A 74 -10.97 -3.74 13.12
N THR A 75 -11.56 -4.79 13.72
CA THR A 75 -11.15 -5.35 15.01
C THR A 75 -10.19 -6.53 14.88
N GLN A 76 -10.01 -7.05 13.67
CA GLN A 76 -9.02 -8.08 13.40
C GLN A 76 -7.61 -7.61 13.81
N TYR A 77 -6.84 -8.53 14.36
CA TYR A 77 -5.51 -8.26 14.87
C TYR A 77 -4.44 -8.55 13.83
N VAL A 78 -3.50 -7.63 13.68
CA VAL A 78 -2.37 -7.75 12.75
C VAL A 78 -1.05 -7.51 13.49
N THR A 79 0.02 -8.10 12.96
CA THR A 79 1.39 -7.88 13.42
C THR A 79 2.23 -7.50 12.20
N LEU A 80 2.79 -6.30 12.21
CA LEU A 80 3.52 -5.75 11.08
C LEU A 80 4.86 -5.20 11.57
N ALA A 81 5.95 -5.61 10.93
CA ALA A 81 7.30 -5.15 11.25
C ALA A 81 7.92 -4.46 10.04
N CYS A 82 7.95 -3.13 10.08
CA CYS A 82 8.49 -2.30 9.01
C CYS A 82 9.94 -1.93 9.31
N GLN A 83 10.83 -2.09 8.34
CA GLN A 83 12.28 -1.86 8.48
C GLN A 83 12.77 -0.73 7.57
N GLY A 84 12.01 0.37 7.52
CA GLY A 84 12.32 1.53 6.68
C GLY A 84 11.81 1.43 5.24
N GLU A 85 10.91 0.47 4.93
CA GLU A 85 10.24 0.45 3.63
C GLU A 85 9.35 1.68 3.44
N ASP A 86 9.07 2.04 2.18
CA ASP A 86 8.06 3.05 1.92
C ASP A 86 6.66 2.56 2.32
N LEU A 87 5.78 3.49 2.69
CA LEU A 87 4.43 3.19 3.13
C LEU A 87 3.65 2.39 2.08
N MET A 88 3.93 2.59 0.78
CA MET A 88 3.29 1.79 -0.27
C MET A 88 3.60 0.30 -0.12
N ALA A 89 4.86 -0.06 0.10
CA ALA A 89 5.27 -1.43 0.35
C ALA A 89 4.65 -1.99 1.63
N VAL A 90 4.62 -1.19 2.70
CA VAL A 90 3.97 -1.55 3.97
C VAL A 90 2.49 -1.86 3.76
N LEU A 91 1.77 -0.99 3.05
CA LEU A 91 0.34 -1.18 2.75
C LEU A 91 0.10 -2.40 1.86
N PHE A 92 1.02 -2.71 0.93
CA PHE A 92 0.93 -3.93 0.14
C PHE A 92 1.09 -5.19 1.00
N THR A 93 2.06 -5.22 1.90
CA THR A 93 2.21 -6.33 2.85
C THR A 93 0.98 -6.47 3.73
N LEU A 94 0.46 -5.36 4.26
CA LEU A 94 -0.77 -5.37 5.04
C LEU A 94 -1.94 -5.93 4.24
N ALA A 95 -2.09 -5.51 2.97
CA ALA A 95 -3.17 -5.98 2.11
C ALA A 95 -3.11 -7.48 1.85
N ASP A 96 -1.90 -8.02 1.63
CA ASP A 96 -1.65 -9.46 1.47
C ASP A 96 -2.00 -10.22 2.77
N GLU A 97 -1.62 -9.69 3.93
CA GLU A 97 -1.91 -10.31 5.25
C GLU A 97 -3.41 -10.33 5.57
N THR A 98 -4.14 -9.27 5.22
CA THR A 98 -5.58 -9.15 5.52
C THR A 98 -6.49 -9.68 4.41
N GLY A 99 -5.94 -10.19 3.31
CA GLY A 99 -6.74 -10.69 2.17
C GLY A 99 -7.57 -9.58 1.50
N THR A 100 -6.97 -8.41 1.34
CA THR A 100 -7.59 -7.20 0.79
C THR A 100 -6.82 -6.66 -0.41
N GLU A 101 -7.34 -5.63 -1.07
CA GLU A 101 -6.67 -4.91 -2.14
C GLU A 101 -6.45 -3.45 -1.78
N LEU A 102 -5.58 -2.79 -2.55
CA LEU A 102 -5.36 -1.35 -2.47
C LEU A 102 -5.92 -0.62 -3.68
N ALA A 103 -6.74 0.40 -3.44
CA ALA A 103 -7.09 1.42 -4.43
C ALA A 103 -6.27 2.68 -4.17
N ILE A 104 -5.53 3.17 -5.18
CA ILE A 104 -4.70 4.38 -5.08
C ILE A 104 -5.42 5.51 -5.82
N LEU A 105 -5.96 6.45 -5.07
CA LEU A 105 -6.66 7.62 -5.59
C LEU A 105 -5.72 8.85 -5.59
N GLU A 106 -6.23 9.99 -6.04
CA GLU A 106 -5.47 11.25 -6.17
C GLU A 106 -4.75 11.65 -4.88
N SER A 107 -5.49 11.66 -3.77
CA SER A 107 -5.04 12.16 -2.47
C SER A 107 -5.22 11.15 -1.35
N SER A 108 -5.61 9.91 -1.66
CA SER A 108 -5.89 8.88 -0.65
C SER A 108 -5.57 7.48 -1.15
N VAL A 109 -5.31 6.56 -0.23
CA VAL A 109 -5.25 5.12 -0.50
C VAL A 109 -6.33 4.43 0.32
N TRP A 110 -7.01 3.47 -0.31
CA TRP A 110 -8.05 2.69 0.33
C TRP A 110 -7.64 1.23 0.40
N ILE A 111 -7.85 0.64 1.57
CA ILE A 111 -7.81 -0.80 1.77
C ILE A 111 -9.24 -1.29 1.58
N VAL A 112 -9.46 -2.13 0.59
CA VAL A 112 -10.80 -2.53 0.12
C VAL A 112 -10.90 -4.05 -0.05
N PRO A 113 -12.10 -4.63 -0.08
CA PRO A 113 -12.28 -6.02 -0.50
C PRO A 113 -11.72 -6.29 -1.91
N ILE A 114 -11.29 -7.54 -2.12
CA ILE A 114 -10.76 -8.01 -3.41
C ILE A 114 -11.75 -7.75 -4.55
N GLY A 115 -11.26 -7.21 -5.67
CA GLY A 115 -12.05 -6.86 -6.85
C GLY A 115 -12.70 -5.47 -6.81
N LYS A 116 -12.63 -4.76 -5.68
CA LYS A 116 -13.24 -3.41 -5.54
C LYS A 116 -12.27 -2.29 -5.94
N ALA A 117 -10.96 -2.53 -5.93
CA ALA A 117 -9.97 -1.45 -6.07
C ALA A 117 -10.07 -0.68 -7.39
N GLY A 118 -10.22 -1.38 -8.52
CA GLY A 118 -10.32 -0.71 -9.82
C GLY A 118 -11.61 0.09 -9.99
N SER A 119 -12.70 -0.27 -9.31
CA SER A 119 -13.94 0.53 -9.31
C SER A 119 -13.72 1.90 -8.67
N LEU A 120 -12.99 1.97 -7.56
CA LEU A 120 -12.67 3.23 -6.87
C LEU A 120 -11.75 4.11 -7.72
N GLU A 121 -10.73 3.52 -8.32
CA GLU A 121 -9.79 4.26 -9.18
C GLU A 121 -10.46 4.78 -10.45
N THR A 122 -11.34 3.98 -11.06
CA THR A 122 -12.15 4.42 -12.21
C THR A 122 -13.04 5.60 -11.82
N ALA A 123 -13.70 5.54 -10.66
CA ALA A 123 -14.51 6.63 -10.16
C ALA A 123 -13.68 7.91 -9.85
N ASP A 124 -12.46 7.74 -9.31
CA ASP A 124 -11.52 8.84 -9.07
C ASP A 124 -11.10 9.52 -10.38
N ASP A 125 -10.85 8.74 -11.44
CA ASP A 125 -10.53 9.24 -12.78
C ASP A 125 -11.72 9.95 -13.43
N GLU A 126 -12.92 9.38 -13.32
CA GLU A 126 -14.15 10.01 -13.81
C GLU A 126 -14.38 11.35 -13.11
N ARG A 127 -14.22 11.41 -11.78
CA ARG A 127 -14.30 12.66 -11.01
C ARG A 127 -13.31 13.69 -11.53
N LYS A 128 -12.02 13.33 -11.69
CA LYS A 128 -11.01 14.27 -12.20
C LYS A 128 -11.35 14.79 -13.59
N ALA A 129 -11.69 13.89 -14.50
CA ALA A 129 -12.05 14.25 -15.87
C ALA A 129 -13.29 15.16 -15.91
N ALA A 130 -14.26 14.90 -15.05
CA ALA A 130 -15.47 15.71 -14.91
C ALA A 130 -15.16 17.11 -14.36
N LEU A 131 -14.39 17.22 -13.28
CA LEU A 131 -14.04 18.51 -12.68
C LEU A 131 -13.19 19.38 -13.62
N GLN A 132 -12.33 18.80 -14.45
CA GLN A 132 -11.55 19.55 -15.44
C GLN A 132 -12.41 20.15 -16.56
N LYS A 133 -13.58 19.57 -16.85
CA LYS A 133 -14.53 20.10 -17.84
C LYS A 133 -15.37 21.26 -17.28
N LEU A 134 -15.38 21.47 -15.97
CA LEU A 134 -16.13 22.57 -15.36
C LEU A 134 -15.45 23.93 -15.62
N PRO A 135 -16.24 25.02 -15.77
CA PRO A 135 -15.70 26.37 -15.84
C PRO A 135 -14.80 26.70 -14.65
N ALA A 136 -13.74 27.47 -14.86
CA ALA A 136 -12.74 27.77 -13.82
C ALA A 136 -13.33 28.39 -12.55
N HIS A 137 -14.32 29.29 -12.69
CA HIS A 137 -15.00 29.94 -11.57
C HIS A 137 -15.82 28.96 -10.71
N THR A 138 -16.26 27.85 -11.29
CA THR A 138 -16.99 26.77 -10.61
C THR A 138 -16.01 25.75 -10.01
N ARG A 139 -14.95 25.43 -10.75
CA ARG A 139 -13.93 24.46 -10.34
C ARG A 139 -13.12 24.96 -9.12
N GLN A 140 -12.73 26.23 -9.10
CA GLN A 140 -11.91 26.81 -8.02
C GLN A 140 -12.48 26.60 -6.60
N PRO A 141 -13.76 26.94 -6.31
CA PRO A 141 -14.31 26.71 -4.97
C PRO A 141 -14.42 25.22 -4.62
N LEU A 142 -14.67 24.35 -5.61
CA LEU A 142 -14.71 22.90 -5.39
C LEU A 142 -13.33 22.31 -5.04
N SER A 143 -12.26 22.87 -5.62
CA SER A 143 -10.88 22.45 -5.36
C SER A 143 -10.30 22.97 -4.04
N ALA A 144 -11.01 23.83 -3.31
CA ALA A 144 -10.53 24.35 -2.04
C ALA A 144 -10.41 23.22 -0.99
N LYS A 145 -9.20 23.04 -0.45
CA LYS A 145 -8.93 22.00 0.54
C LYS A 145 -9.38 22.43 1.94
N GLN A 146 -10.18 21.59 2.59
CA GLN A 146 -10.66 21.82 3.95
C GLN A 146 -10.61 20.53 4.75
N ALA A 147 -10.33 20.60 6.05
CA ALA A 147 -10.46 19.45 6.92
C ALA A 147 -11.95 19.17 7.21
N LEU A 148 -12.29 17.91 7.49
CA LEU A 148 -13.62 17.51 7.94
C LEU A 148 -13.51 16.67 9.19
N GLN A 149 -14.38 16.92 10.16
CA GLN A 149 -14.51 16.11 11.36
C GLN A 149 -15.98 15.83 11.63
N TRP A 150 -16.26 14.65 12.15
CA TRP A 150 -17.59 14.24 12.59
C TRP A 150 -17.50 13.48 13.92
N GLN A 151 -18.62 13.52 14.64
CA GLN A 151 -18.75 12.86 15.93
C GLN A 151 -19.18 11.39 15.72
N ALA A 152 -18.91 10.57 16.73
CA ALA A 152 -19.40 9.19 16.74
C ALA A 152 -20.93 9.16 16.65
N GLY A 153 -21.45 8.21 15.88
CA GLY A 153 -22.88 8.03 15.67
C GLY A 153 -23.48 8.95 14.59
N GLN A 154 -22.68 9.80 13.94
CA GLN A 154 -23.19 10.67 12.88
C GLN A 154 -23.68 9.85 11.67
N ASN A 155 -24.85 10.21 11.15
CA ASN A 155 -25.44 9.57 9.98
C ASN A 155 -24.71 10.03 8.70
N PRO A 156 -24.35 9.11 7.78
CA PRO A 156 -23.66 9.44 6.54
C PRO A 156 -24.44 10.42 5.64
N THR A 157 -25.77 10.34 5.55
CA THR A 157 -26.56 11.27 4.73
C THR A 157 -26.45 12.69 5.25
N VAL A 158 -26.54 12.88 6.57
CA VAL A 158 -26.36 14.18 7.23
C VAL A 158 -24.96 14.75 6.99
N LEU A 159 -23.93 13.89 6.98
CA LEU A 159 -22.56 14.31 6.68
C LEU A 159 -22.44 14.79 5.22
N ILE A 160 -23.05 14.07 4.27
CA ILE A 160 -23.06 14.43 2.85
C ILE A 160 -23.84 15.73 2.63
N GLU A 161 -25.02 15.89 3.22
CA GLU A 161 -25.80 17.13 3.16
C GLU A 161 -24.99 18.32 3.68
N LYS A 162 -24.31 18.16 4.82
CA LYS A 162 -23.41 19.18 5.38
C LYS A 162 -22.28 19.55 4.43
N LEU A 163 -21.73 18.58 3.70
CA LEU A 163 -20.69 18.81 2.70
C LEU A 163 -21.25 19.56 1.48
N LEU A 164 -22.39 19.12 0.94
CA LEU A 164 -23.04 19.74 -0.21
C LEU A 164 -23.49 21.17 0.09
N ALA A 165 -23.94 21.46 1.31
CA ALA A 165 -24.33 22.78 1.76
C ALA A 165 -23.18 23.82 1.78
N ARG A 166 -21.91 23.38 1.62
CA ARG A 166 -20.77 24.30 1.45
C ARG A 166 -20.76 24.97 0.08
N ILE A 167 -21.46 24.40 -0.90
CA ILE A 167 -21.71 25.03 -2.20
C ILE A 167 -22.96 25.90 -2.05
N LYS A 168 -22.96 27.09 -2.65
CA LYS A 168 -24.16 27.94 -2.65
C LYS A 168 -25.32 27.16 -3.28
N ALA A 169 -26.47 27.13 -2.61
CA ALA A 169 -27.65 26.34 -3.02
C ALA A 169 -28.07 26.63 -4.47
N ASP A 170 -28.01 27.90 -4.90
CA ASP A 170 -28.35 28.33 -6.26
C ASP A 170 -27.32 27.88 -7.32
N SER A 171 -26.23 27.21 -6.93
CA SER A 171 -25.18 26.75 -7.84
C SER A 171 -25.19 25.24 -8.03
N LEU A 172 -26.04 24.50 -7.31
CA LEU A 172 -26.00 23.04 -7.26
C LEU A 172 -27.39 22.42 -7.43
N ALA A 173 -27.52 21.55 -8.43
CA ALA A 173 -28.59 20.58 -8.53
C ALA A 173 -28.06 19.20 -8.10
N ILE A 174 -28.80 18.48 -7.27
CA ILE A 174 -28.39 17.17 -6.72
C ILE A 174 -29.42 16.14 -7.16
N THR A 175 -28.97 14.98 -7.63
CA THR A 175 -29.85 13.84 -7.94
C THR A 175 -29.30 12.55 -7.33
N PRO A 176 -30.10 11.74 -6.62
CA PRO A 176 -31.52 11.96 -6.32
C PRO A 176 -31.74 13.06 -5.28
N ASP A 177 -32.95 13.62 -5.25
CA ASP A 177 -33.36 14.64 -4.27
C ASP A 177 -33.34 14.10 -2.83
N ASP A 178 -33.44 12.77 -2.66
CA ASP A 178 -33.39 12.08 -1.37
C ASP A 178 -32.25 11.04 -1.32
N LEU A 179 -31.19 11.38 -0.57
CA LEU A 179 -30.00 10.55 -0.38
C LEU A 179 -30.28 9.27 0.42
N SER A 180 -31.32 9.24 1.25
CA SER A 180 -31.67 8.07 2.06
C SER A 180 -32.07 6.86 1.21
N THR A 181 -32.48 7.09 -0.04
CA THR A 181 -32.79 6.03 -1.01
C THR A 181 -31.54 5.29 -1.52
N VAL A 182 -30.38 5.92 -1.44
CA VAL A 182 -29.11 5.42 -2.02
C VAL A 182 -28.14 4.98 -0.93
N ILE A 183 -28.15 5.66 0.22
CA ILE A 183 -27.21 5.46 1.30
C ILE A 183 -27.96 4.95 2.54
N PRO A 184 -27.66 3.72 3.01
CA PRO A 184 -28.30 3.16 4.19
C PRO A 184 -28.12 4.03 5.44
N HIS A 185 -29.10 3.97 6.34
CA HIS A 185 -28.96 4.52 7.68
C HIS A 185 -27.91 3.74 8.46
N ASP A 186 -26.77 4.40 8.68
CA ASP A 186 -25.60 3.87 9.36
C ASP A 186 -25.13 4.86 10.43
N HIS A 187 -24.32 4.39 11.36
CA HIS A 187 -23.73 5.19 12.43
C HIS A 187 -22.21 5.18 12.29
N LEU A 188 -21.67 6.26 11.74
CA LEU A 188 -20.24 6.37 11.52
C LEU A 188 -19.48 6.42 12.86
N PRO A 189 -18.33 5.74 13.00
CA PRO A 189 -17.42 6.00 14.11
C PRO A 189 -16.93 7.45 14.03
N ALA A 190 -16.49 8.02 15.15
CA ALA A 190 -15.87 9.35 15.13
C ALA A 190 -14.68 9.34 14.17
N GLY A 191 -14.53 10.41 13.40
CA GLY A 191 -13.50 10.46 12.37
C GLY A 191 -13.12 11.88 11.98
N SER A 192 -11.92 11.96 11.42
CA SER A 192 -11.37 13.18 10.85
C SER A 192 -10.72 12.87 9.52
N ILE A 193 -10.97 13.73 8.54
CA ILE A 193 -10.33 13.72 7.23
C ILE A 193 -9.38 14.93 7.18
N PRO A 194 -8.12 14.73 6.80
CA PRO A 194 -7.19 15.84 6.58
C PRO A 194 -7.63 16.72 5.41
N PRO A 195 -6.99 17.89 5.16
CA PRO A 195 -7.46 18.81 4.14
C PRO A 195 -7.56 18.20 2.74
N LEU A 196 -8.78 17.99 2.26
CA LEU A 196 -9.11 17.49 0.91
C LEU A 196 -10.10 18.44 0.23
N SER A 197 -10.19 18.37 -1.10
CA SER A 197 -11.21 19.10 -1.85
C SER A 197 -12.61 18.58 -1.51
N LEU A 198 -13.65 19.39 -1.76
CA LEU A 198 -15.02 18.97 -1.46
C LEU A 198 -15.42 17.68 -2.23
N PRO A 199 -15.12 17.53 -3.53
CA PRO A 199 -15.37 16.28 -4.25
C PRO A 199 -14.68 15.06 -3.62
N GLU A 200 -13.42 15.19 -3.20
CA GLU A 200 -12.70 14.10 -2.53
C GLU A 200 -13.29 13.76 -1.15
N GLN A 201 -13.75 14.77 -0.38
CA GLN A 201 -14.44 14.53 0.89
C GLN A 201 -15.76 13.78 0.71
N LEU A 202 -16.51 14.10 -0.35
CA LEU A 202 -17.74 13.39 -0.67
C LEU A 202 -17.44 11.94 -1.06
N ASP A 203 -16.43 11.69 -1.90
CA ASP A 203 -15.97 10.35 -2.27
C ASP A 203 -15.63 9.49 -1.05
N LEU A 204 -14.93 10.05 -0.06
CA LEU A 204 -14.61 9.37 1.20
C LEU A 204 -15.82 8.83 1.96
N VAL A 205 -16.98 9.47 1.82
CA VAL A 205 -18.22 8.98 2.44
C VAL A 205 -18.95 8.04 1.48
N VAL A 206 -19.17 8.44 0.23
CA VAL A 206 -20.07 7.69 -0.67
C VAL A 206 -19.48 6.39 -1.20
N MET A 207 -18.16 6.31 -1.38
CA MET A 207 -17.51 5.10 -1.89
C MET A 207 -17.55 3.94 -0.90
N GLN A 208 -17.68 4.23 0.40
CA GLN A 208 -17.93 3.21 1.43
C GLN A 208 -19.30 2.52 1.26
N TYR A 209 -20.25 3.19 0.59
CA TYR A 209 -21.58 2.66 0.29
C TYR A 209 -21.73 2.21 -1.16
N ASN A 210 -20.62 1.94 -1.85
CA ASN A 210 -20.57 1.50 -3.24
C ASN A 210 -21.18 2.49 -4.25
N HIS A 211 -21.08 3.80 -3.96
CA HIS A 211 -21.50 4.87 -4.86
C HIS A 211 -20.36 5.85 -5.14
N HIS A 212 -20.49 6.64 -6.19
CA HIS A 212 -19.66 7.81 -6.44
C HIS A 212 -20.50 8.96 -7.02
N LEU A 213 -19.90 10.14 -7.12
CA LEU A 213 -20.59 11.32 -7.64
C LEU A 213 -20.10 11.67 -9.04
N LEU A 214 -21.05 11.83 -9.97
CA LEU A 214 -20.80 12.41 -11.29
C LEU A 214 -21.03 13.92 -11.23
N TRP A 215 -20.03 14.66 -11.69
CA TRP A 215 -20.05 16.12 -11.74
C TRP A 215 -20.30 16.57 -13.18
N LYS A 216 -21.33 17.37 -13.41
CA LYS A 216 -21.66 17.89 -14.75
C LYS A 216 -21.93 19.37 -14.69
N GLN A 217 -21.56 20.10 -15.74
CA GLN A 217 -22.06 21.44 -15.91
C GLN A 217 -23.56 21.36 -16.23
N ASN A 218 -24.35 22.15 -15.51
CA ASN A 218 -25.77 22.25 -15.79
C ASN A 218 -26.00 23.43 -16.75
N HIS A 219 -26.55 23.13 -17.92
CA HIS A 219 -26.78 24.11 -19.00
C HIS A 219 -28.25 24.58 -19.07
N GLN A 220 -29.16 23.94 -18.33
CA GLN A 220 -30.60 24.09 -18.49
C GLN A 220 -31.32 24.72 -17.29
N GLU A 221 -30.64 24.96 -16.17
CA GLU A 221 -31.25 25.45 -14.93
C GLU A 221 -30.51 26.66 -14.33
N SER A 222 -31.09 27.25 -13.27
CA SER A 222 -30.45 28.31 -12.48
C SER A 222 -29.17 27.85 -11.77
N SER A 223 -29.00 26.55 -11.56
CA SER A 223 -27.83 25.93 -10.93
C SER A 223 -26.70 25.72 -11.93
N ALA A 224 -25.45 25.98 -11.52
CA ALA A 224 -24.26 25.88 -12.38
C ALA A 224 -23.71 24.44 -12.51
N VAL A 225 -23.97 23.58 -11.52
CA VAL A 225 -23.44 22.20 -11.44
C VAL A 225 -24.57 21.23 -11.12
N LEU A 226 -24.58 20.10 -11.83
CA LEU A 226 -25.38 18.92 -11.51
C LEU A 226 -24.48 17.85 -10.88
N VAL A 227 -24.87 17.35 -9.72
CA VAL A 227 -24.21 16.26 -9.00
C VAL A 227 -25.13 15.05 -8.95
N GLN A 228 -24.68 13.94 -9.53
CA GLN A 228 -25.47 12.70 -9.57
C GLN A 228 -24.82 11.60 -8.76
N PHE A 229 -25.57 11.00 -7.85
CA PHE A 229 -25.15 9.80 -7.13
C PHE A 229 -25.43 8.60 -8.00
N VAL A 230 -24.38 7.85 -8.33
CA VAL A 230 -24.47 6.66 -9.17
C VAL A 230 -23.71 5.51 -8.51
N PRO A 231 -24.06 4.25 -8.79
CA PRO A 231 -23.28 3.11 -8.33
C PRO A 231 -21.82 3.25 -8.75
N LEU A 232 -20.91 2.67 -7.96
CA LEU A 232 -19.52 2.51 -8.39
C LEU A 232 -19.46 1.78 -9.75
N PRO A 233 -18.47 2.12 -10.59
CA PRO A 233 -18.20 1.37 -11.81
C PRO A 233 -18.06 -0.13 -11.50
N SER A 234 -18.43 -0.98 -12.45
CA SER A 234 -18.41 -2.43 -12.27
C SER A 234 -17.07 -2.92 -11.70
N PRO A 235 -17.08 -3.92 -10.79
CA PRO A 235 -15.87 -4.52 -10.25
C PRO A 235 -14.91 -4.92 -11.37
N THR A 236 -13.63 -4.63 -11.17
CA THR A 236 -12.57 -5.03 -12.09
C THR A 236 -12.03 -6.41 -11.68
N GLU A 237 -11.25 -7.04 -12.54
CA GLU A 237 -10.48 -8.22 -12.13
C GLU A 237 -9.62 -7.89 -10.91
N PRO A 238 -9.44 -8.85 -9.98
CA PRO A 238 -8.57 -8.68 -8.84
C PRO A 238 -7.20 -8.21 -9.26
N LYS A 239 -6.68 -7.22 -8.54
CA LYS A 239 -5.35 -6.71 -8.84
C LYS A 239 -4.35 -7.82 -8.53
N LYS A 240 -3.56 -8.22 -9.52
CA LYS A 240 -2.38 -9.03 -9.25
C LYS A 240 -1.36 -8.09 -8.60
N HIS A 241 -1.24 -8.19 -7.29
CA HIS A 241 -0.11 -7.66 -6.58
C HIS A 241 1.10 -8.42 -7.10
N THR A 242 1.85 -7.85 -8.04
CA THR A 242 3.19 -8.34 -8.34
C THR A 242 4.00 -8.11 -7.08
N THR A 243 3.98 -9.11 -6.19
CA THR A 243 5.07 -9.33 -5.25
C THR A 243 6.32 -9.09 -6.06
N ARG A 244 7.18 -8.19 -5.59
CA ARG A 244 8.52 -8.03 -6.14
C ARG A 244 9.17 -9.40 -5.99
N GLN A 245 9.00 -10.24 -7.01
CA GLN A 245 9.57 -11.58 -7.05
C GLN A 245 11.05 -11.33 -6.83
N LYS A 246 11.62 -11.95 -5.79
CA LYS A 246 13.05 -12.18 -5.70
C LYS A 246 13.43 -12.85 -7.02
N GLN A 247 13.90 -12.03 -7.96
CA GLN A 247 14.29 -12.47 -9.28
C GLN A 247 15.44 -13.45 -9.06
N PRO A 248 15.32 -14.72 -9.50
CA PRO A 248 16.42 -15.65 -9.43
C PRO A 248 17.48 -15.16 -10.42
N ARG A 249 18.53 -14.50 -9.90
CA ARG A 249 19.72 -14.23 -10.70
C ARG A 249 20.34 -15.57 -11.05
N ALA A 250 20.22 -15.92 -12.32
CA ALA A 250 20.93 -17.02 -12.94
C ALA A 250 22.43 -16.93 -12.63
N ASN A 251 23.01 -18.11 -12.41
CA ASN A 251 24.36 -18.37 -11.95
C ASN A 251 25.45 -17.64 -12.75
N SER A 252 26.32 -16.95 -12.02
CA SER A 252 27.77 -16.94 -12.32
C SER A 252 28.58 -16.70 -11.04
N SER A 253 29.12 -17.80 -10.50
CA SER A 253 30.49 -17.92 -9.96
C SER A 253 30.89 -17.19 -8.66
N ARG A 254 30.98 -18.01 -7.60
CA ARG A 254 31.90 -17.98 -6.42
C ARG A 254 31.44 -17.17 -5.18
N PRO A 255 31.55 -17.74 -3.95
CA PRO A 255 30.84 -17.24 -2.78
C PRO A 255 31.67 -16.21 -2.01
N ALA A 256 31.11 -15.02 -1.84
CA ALA A 256 31.42 -14.14 -0.72
C ALA A 256 30.12 -14.03 0.09
N GLU A 257 30.05 -14.78 1.19
CA GLU A 257 28.92 -14.78 2.10
C GLU A 257 28.80 -13.45 2.85
N SER A 258 27.55 -12.95 2.88
CA SER A 258 26.94 -12.06 3.87
C SER A 258 27.63 -10.73 4.24
N ASP A 259 27.44 -9.71 3.41
CA ASP A 259 27.56 -8.29 3.83
C ASP A 259 26.37 -7.44 3.35
N ARG A 260 25.19 -8.05 3.19
CA ARG A 260 23.98 -7.32 2.70
C ARG A 260 22.80 -7.30 3.65
N ASP A 261 22.82 -8.10 4.71
CA ASP A 261 21.78 -8.06 5.72
C ASP A 261 22.35 -7.32 6.93
N ARG A 262 21.82 -6.12 7.16
CA ARG A 262 22.14 -5.28 8.31
C ARG A 262 21.07 -5.47 9.37
N TYR A 263 21.50 -5.66 10.61
CA TYR A 263 20.67 -6.02 11.75
C TYR A 263 20.80 -4.98 12.84
N THR A 264 19.65 -4.49 13.31
CA THR A 264 19.54 -3.65 14.50
C THR A 264 18.73 -4.41 15.55
N LEU A 265 19.27 -4.55 16.75
CA LEU A 265 18.63 -5.28 17.84
C LEU A 265 18.83 -4.53 19.16
N ARG A 266 17.71 -4.23 19.83
CA ARG A 266 17.68 -3.70 21.20
C ARG A 266 16.81 -4.59 22.07
N VAL A 267 17.42 -5.30 23.00
CA VAL A 267 16.73 -6.35 23.77
C VAL A 267 17.30 -6.51 25.18
N ALA A 268 16.43 -6.86 26.11
CA ALA A 268 16.78 -7.33 27.45
C ALA A 268 16.01 -8.64 27.68
N ALA A 269 16.64 -9.78 27.40
CA ALA A 269 16.00 -11.10 27.45
C ALA A 269 16.98 -12.17 27.94
N PRO A 270 16.48 -13.30 28.48
CA PRO A 270 17.30 -14.49 28.76
C PRO A 270 18.11 -14.90 27.52
N PHE A 271 19.36 -15.32 27.74
CA PHE A 271 20.28 -15.71 26.66
C PHE A 271 19.69 -16.79 25.74
N ASP A 272 19.06 -17.82 26.30
CA ASP A 272 18.50 -18.93 25.53
C ASP A 272 17.32 -18.51 24.65
N GLU A 273 16.46 -17.63 25.16
CA GLU A 273 15.33 -17.04 24.43
C GLU A 273 15.83 -16.13 23.31
N LEU A 274 16.79 -15.27 23.62
CA LEU A 274 17.43 -14.36 22.66
C LEU A 274 18.07 -15.13 21.51
N LEU A 275 18.86 -16.16 21.83
CA LEU A 275 19.54 -16.97 20.83
C LEU A 275 18.54 -17.73 19.97
N ARG A 276 17.48 -18.31 20.56
CA ARG A 276 16.43 -19.01 19.82
C ARG A 276 15.74 -18.07 18.83
N ALA A 277 15.36 -16.87 19.26
CA ALA A 277 14.69 -15.88 18.41
C ALA A 277 15.59 -15.41 17.26
N VAL A 278 16.88 -15.16 17.53
CA VAL A 278 17.85 -14.75 16.51
C VAL A 278 18.14 -15.89 15.54
N SER A 279 18.32 -17.13 16.01
CA SER A 279 18.53 -18.29 15.13
C SER A 279 17.31 -18.56 14.23
N GLN A 280 16.08 -18.44 14.75
CA GLN A 280 14.86 -18.53 13.94
C GLN A 280 14.84 -17.47 12.83
N ARG A 281 15.18 -16.21 13.16
CA ARG A 281 15.23 -15.11 12.19
C ARG A 281 16.31 -15.33 11.12
N LEU A 282 17.46 -15.86 11.52
CA LEU A 282 18.58 -16.18 10.62
C LEU A 282 18.39 -17.53 9.87
N LYS A 283 17.29 -18.25 10.12
CA LYS A 283 17.03 -19.61 9.60
C LYS A 283 18.17 -20.59 9.92
N LEU A 284 18.76 -20.44 11.10
CA LEU A 284 19.76 -21.33 11.65
C LEU A 284 19.10 -22.25 12.68
N GLU A 285 19.51 -23.52 12.70
CA GLU A 285 19.16 -24.43 13.79
C GLU A 285 20.14 -24.20 14.95
N PRO A 286 19.69 -23.70 16.13
CA PRO A 286 20.58 -23.52 17.28
C PRO A 286 20.90 -24.88 17.90
N SER A 287 22.19 -25.23 17.97
CA SER A 287 22.70 -26.38 18.70
C SER A 287 23.51 -25.89 19.91
N ILE A 288 22.85 -25.85 21.07
CA ILE A 288 23.44 -25.37 22.33
C ILE A 288 23.77 -26.58 23.22
N ASP A 289 25.03 -26.71 23.62
CA ASP A 289 25.43 -27.69 24.63
C ASP A 289 25.17 -27.12 26.04
N ILE A 290 23.97 -27.39 26.56
CA ILE A 290 23.50 -26.93 27.87
C ILE A 290 24.39 -27.47 29.01
N GLN A 291 24.97 -28.66 28.87
CA GLN A 291 25.83 -29.25 29.91
C GLN A 291 27.17 -28.50 29.96
N SER A 292 27.71 -28.14 28.80
CA SER A 292 28.96 -27.38 28.71
C SER A 292 28.82 -25.92 29.15
N LEU A 293 27.65 -25.28 28.95
CA LEU A 293 27.38 -23.95 29.51
C LEU A 293 27.33 -23.96 31.05
N LYS A 294 26.68 -24.97 31.64
CA LYS A 294 26.63 -25.14 33.10
C LYS A 294 28.00 -25.40 33.72
N ALA A 295 28.88 -26.13 33.03
CA ALA A 295 30.25 -26.40 33.50
C ALA A 295 31.11 -25.13 33.63
N ARG A 296 30.82 -24.07 32.84
CA ARG A 296 31.48 -22.75 32.93
C ARG A 296 30.76 -21.76 33.86
N GLY A 297 29.69 -22.20 34.54
CA GLY A 297 28.90 -21.34 35.43
C GLY A 297 28.03 -20.31 34.71
N ILE A 298 27.83 -20.46 33.40
CA ILE A 298 26.97 -19.58 32.60
C ILE A 298 25.52 -20.03 32.78
N ASN A 299 24.66 -19.15 33.28
CA ASN A 299 23.24 -19.44 33.42
C ASN A 299 22.49 -19.07 32.12
N PRO A 300 21.88 -20.04 31.40
CA PRO A 300 21.13 -19.74 30.18
C PRO A 300 19.94 -18.79 30.39
N GLN A 301 19.47 -18.65 31.64
CA GLN A 301 18.40 -17.72 32.03
C GLN A 301 18.90 -16.32 32.41
N GLU A 302 20.21 -16.07 32.30
CA GLU A 302 20.78 -14.74 32.55
C GLU A 302 20.28 -13.74 31.50
N ILE A 303 19.82 -12.58 31.98
CA ILE A 303 19.29 -11.52 31.12
C ILE A 303 20.47 -10.80 30.46
N ILE A 304 20.59 -10.97 29.15
CA ILE A 304 21.52 -10.20 28.33
C ILE A 304 20.81 -8.92 27.88
N ARG A 305 21.49 -7.78 28.08
CA ARG A 305 21.08 -6.49 27.53
C ARG A 305 21.98 -6.16 26.34
N LEU A 306 21.38 -6.07 25.17
CA LEU A 306 22.07 -5.78 23.92
C LEU A 306 21.44 -4.57 23.23
N GLU A 307 22.28 -3.65 22.75
CA GLU A 307 21.91 -2.65 21.75
C GLU A 307 22.97 -2.65 20.65
N ILE A 308 22.57 -3.09 19.45
CA ILE A 308 23.41 -3.09 18.25
C ILE A 308 22.64 -2.49 17.09
N LYS A 309 23.31 -1.69 16.27
CA LYS A 309 22.72 -0.97 15.13
C LYS A 309 23.52 -1.28 13.88
N ASP A 310 22.83 -1.51 12.77
CA ASP A 310 23.43 -1.66 11.44
C ASP A 310 24.55 -2.72 11.37
N ALA A 311 24.41 -3.81 12.14
CA ALA A 311 25.43 -4.85 12.25
C ALA A 311 25.26 -5.92 11.18
N SER A 312 26.36 -6.48 10.71
CA SER A 312 26.32 -7.71 9.92
C SER A 312 25.77 -8.88 10.75
N ARG A 313 25.41 -9.97 10.08
CA ARG A 313 24.99 -11.23 10.75
C ARG A 313 26.02 -11.69 11.78
N ASP A 314 27.29 -11.61 11.42
CA ASP A 314 28.39 -12.13 12.22
C ASP A 314 28.66 -11.20 13.40
N GLU A 315 28.57 -9.88 13.20
CA GLU A 315 28.61 -8.88 14.28
C GLU A 315 27.44 -9.03 15.26
N LEU A 316 26.24 -9.38 14.77
CA LEU A 316 25.08 -9.66 15.60
C LEU A 316 25.30 -10.91 16.48
N LEU A 317 25.75 -12.01 15.89
CA LEU A 317 26.02 -13.26 16.63
C LEU A 317 27.15 -13.06 17.65
N ASP A 318 28.23 -12.37 17.25
CA ASP A 318 29.32 -11.99 18.14
C ASP A 318 28.83 -11.16 19.32
N ALA A 319 27.97 -10.19 19.09
CA ALA A 319 27.46 -9.31 20.14
C ALA A 319 26.60 -10.09 21.17
N ILE A 320 25.97 -11.20 20.75
CA ILE A 320 25.17 -12.07 21.62
C ILE A 320 26.07 -13.01 22.45
N VAL A 321 27.12 -13.59 21.85
CA VAL A 321 27.91 -14.66 22.50
C VAL A 321 29.16 -14.16 23.23
N LYS A 322 29.79 -13.07 22.78
CA LYS A 322 31.01 -12.50 23.40
C LYS A 322 30.81 -12.05 24.86
N PRO A 323 29.68 -11.44 25.27
CA PRO A 323 29.46 -11.08 26.67
C PRO A 323 29.52 -12.27 27.63
N LEU A 324 29.24 -13.48 27.14
CA LEU A 324 29.31 -14.72 27.91
C LEU A 324 30.64 -15.48 27.69
N GLY A 325 31.60 -14.90 26.96
CA GLY A 325 32.88 -15.54 26.65
C GLY A 325 32.74 -16.80 25.81
N LEU A 326 31.74 -16.84 24.92
CA LEU A 326 31.44 -17.95 24.02
C LEU A 326 31.86 -17.60 22.58
N THR A 327 32.14 -18.63 21.79
CA THR A 327 32.38 -18.54 20.35
C THR A 327 31.27 -19.25 19.60
N TRP A 328 31.13 -18.96 18.30
CA TRP A 328 30.14 -19.63 17.47
C TRP A 328 30.78 -20.07 16.15
N SER A 329 30.28 -21.16 15.60
CA SER A 329 30.58 -21.60 14.24
C SER A 329 29.27 -21.93 13.53
N ASN A 330 29.24 -21.72 12.21
CA ASN A 330 28.12 -22.10 11.36
C ASN A 330 28.59 -23.19 10.40
N GLU A 331 28.04 -24.39 10.53
CA GLU A 331 28.26 -25.48 9.58
C GLU A 331 26.93 -25.91 8.98
N LYS A 332 26.78 -25.79 7.66
CA LYS A 332 25.61 -26.26 6.90
C LYS A 332 24.26 -25.75 7.44
N GLY A 333 24.21 -24.54 7.99
CA GLY A 333 22.97 -23.94 8.53
C GLY A 333 22.67 -24.32 9.99
N ARG A 334 23.60 -24.98 10.68
CA ARG A 334 23.55 -25.20 12.11
C ARG A 334 24.49 -24.24 12.82
N LEU A 335 23.94 -23.50 13.79
CA LEU A 335 24.71 -22.64 14.67
C LEU A 335 25.20 -23.50 15.83
N PHE A 336 26.51 -23.78 15.82
CA PHE A 336 27.19 -24.44 16.92
C PHE A 336 27.81 -23.39 17.83
N ILE A 337 27.52 -23.47 19.11
CA ILE A 337 28.17 -22.65 20.14
C ILE A 337 28.95 -23.62 21.02
N PRO A 338 30.17 -24.01 20.61
CA PRO A 338 31.02 -24.85 21.42
C PRO A 338 31.46 -24.05 22.66
N ALA A 339 31.56 -24.73 23.80
CA ALA A 339 32.15 -24.13 24.99
C ALA A 339 33.69 -24.29 25.04
N SER A 340 34.33 -24.64 23.91
CA SER A 340 35.78 -24.89 23.83
C SER A 340 36.56 -23.64 23.43
N ASP A 341 37.81 -23.56 23.93
CA ASP A 341 38.76 -22.46 23.75
C ASP A 341 38.98 -22.01 22.30
#